data_AF-A0A2G1ZWS1-F1
#
_entry.id   AF-A0A2G1ZWS1-F1
#
_cell.length_a   1.000
_cell.length_b   1.000
_cell.length_c   1.000
_cell.angle_alpha   90.00
_cell.angle_beta   90.00
_cell.angle_gamma   90.00
#
_symmetry.space_group_name_H-M   'P 1'
#
loop_
_entity.id
_entity.type
_entity.pdbx_description
1 polymer ?
#
loop_
_entity_poly.entity_id
_entity_poly.type
_entity_poly.pdbx_seq_one_letter_code
_entity_poly.pdbx_strand_id
1 'polypeptide(L)'
;MFRKPLLIALPVILVVVIYSSLFGRPYRYDVFDADYHWITRQIDEATEAISSDHPLDDLNFENISDPNWTTICLFNGYTDPQVHMAELGYHVTAFQRLSLDTKIGLYRVSTVDEHEAMIVIVGDDGRLRFIHLPNGYPLIVQHEENCFDNE
;
A
#
# COMPACT_ATOMS: atom_id res chain seq x y z
N MET A 1 25.62 15.13 -43.70
CA MET A 1 24.31 14.44 -43.56
C MET A 1 24.21 13.92 -42.12
N PHE A 2 23.12 14.27 -41.42
CA PHE A 2 22.66 13.79 -40.10
C PHE A 2 23.62 13.79 -38.89
N ARG A 3 23.71 14.92 -38.18
CA ARG A 3 24.19 15.03 -36.78
C ARG A 3 23.32 16.01 -35.97
N LYS A 4 22.02 15.75 -35.87
CA LYS A 4 21.07 16.58 -35.08
C LYS A 4 20.05 15.86 -34.17
N PRO A 5 19.95 14.51 -34.06
CA PRO A 5 18.98 13.91 -33.12
C PRO A 5 19.46 13.87 -31.66
N LEU A 6 20.76 14.02 -31.39
CA LEU A 6 21.31 13.81 -30.04
C LEU A 6 21.02 14.95 -29.04
N LEU A 7 20.83 16.19 -29.53
CA LEU A 7 20.69 17.38 -28.68
C LEU A 7 19.27 17.57 -28.10
N ILE A 8 18.26 16.88 -28.64
CA ILE A 8 16.86 16.98 -28.17
C ILE A 8 16.54 15.83 -27.19
N ALA A 9 17.23 14.69 -27.28
CA ALA A 9 16.97 13.55 -26.40
C ALA A 9 17.38 13.83 -24.95
N LEU A 10 18.45 14.59 -24.72
CA LEU A 10 18.99 14.85 -23.38
C LEU A 10 18.02 15.59 -22.43
N PRO A 11 17.36 16.70 -22.84
CA PRO A 11 16.40 17.38 -21.97
C PRO A 11 15.13 16.55 -21.75
N VAL A 12 14.70 15.75 -22.73
CA VAL A 12 13.54 14.85 -22.56
C VAL A 12 13.86 13.76 -21.55
N ILE A 13 15.02 13.11 -21.66
CA ILE A 13 15.49 12.11 -20.69
C ILE A 13 15.61 12.74 -19.30
N LEU A 14 16.16 13.95 -19.19
CA LEU A 14 16.29 14.65 -17.92
C LEU A 14 14.93 14.97 -17.29
N VAL A 15 13.96 15.46 -18.07
CA VAL A 15 12.59 15.72 -17.58
C VAL A 15 11.92 14.43 -17.13
N VAL A 16 12.08 13.32 -17.88
CA VAL A 16 11.54 12.02 -17.49
C VAL A 16 12.19 11.51 -16.21
N VAL A 17 13.52 11.62 -16.06
CA VAL A 17 14.23 11.20 -14.84
C VAL A 17 13.86 12.06 -13.64
N ILE A 18 13.72 13.38 -13.81
CA ILE A 18 13.30 14.29 -12.75
C ILE A 18 11.85 14.03 -12.35
N TYR A 19 10.96 13.89 -13.33
CA TYR A 19 9.56 13.57 -13.07
C TYR A 19 9.40 12.22 -12.35
N SER A 20 10.08 11.18 -12.84
CA SER A 20 10.12 9.85 -12.22
C SER A 20 10.95 9.76 -10.94
N SER A 21 11.60 10.82 -10.48
CA SER A 21 12.28 10.83 -9.17
C SER A 21 11.53 11.69 -8.14
N LEU A 22 10.89 12.77 -8.59
CA LEU A 22 10.05 13.64 -7.76
C LEU A 22 8.66 13.07 -7.51
N PHE A 23 8.04 12.55 -8.57
CA PHE A 23 6.69 11.96 -8.56
C PHE A 23 6.74 10.44 -8.68
N GLY A 24 7.96 9.89 -8.68
CA GLY A 24 8.38 8.54 -9.00
C GLY A 24 7.99 7.39 -8.08
N ARG A 25 7.54 7.70 -6.88
CA ARG A 25 7.47 6.72 -5.80
C ARG A 25 6.14 6.91 -5.08
N PRO A 26 5.18 6.00 -5.28
CA PRO A 26 3.88 6.07 -4.61
C PRO A 26 4.06 6.04 -3.09
N TYR A 27 5.09 5.34 -2.59
CA TYR A 27 5.53 5.31 -1.19
C TYR A 27 5.67 6.66 -0.49
N ARG A 28 5.90 7.75 -1.25
CA ARG A 28 6.07 9.09 -0.65
C ARG A 28 4.77 9.70 -0.17
N TYR A 29 3.61 9.23 -0.62
CA TYR A 29 2.33 9.81 -0.19
C TYR A 29 1.80 9.13 1.07
N ASP A 30 1.95 7.81 1.17
CA ASP A 30 1.42 7.04 2.32
C ASP A 30 2.15 7.37 3.63
N VAL A 31 3.45 7.73 3.58
CA VAL A 31 4.18 8.21 4.77
C VAL A 31 3.63 9.52 5.37
N PHE A 32 2.79 10.25 4.63
CA PHE A 32 2.09 11.43 5.13
C PHE A 32 0.69 11.10 5.66
N ASP A 33 0.23 9.86 5.52
CA ASP A 33 -0.97 9.40 6.21
C ASP A 33 -0.73 9.45 7.72
N ALA A 34 -1.73 9.93 8.47
CA ALA A 34 -1.63 10.10 9.91
C ALA A 34 -1.37 8.78 10.66
N ASP A 35 -1.84 7.66 10.10
CA ASP A 35 -1.77 6.36 10.74
C ASP A 35 -0.53 5.56 10.35
N TYR A 36 0.17 5.96 9.28
CA TYR A 36 1.28 5.20 8.70
C TYR A 36 2.32 4.79 9.74
N HIS A 37 2.83 5.74 10.52
CA HIS A 37 3.90 5.47 11.48
C HIS A 37 3.48 4.59 12.65
N TRP A 38 2.20 4.66 13.04
CA TRP A 38 1.67 3.86 14.13
C TRP A 38 1.40 2.43 13.66
N ILE A 39 0.79 2.26 12.46
CA ILE A 39 0.58 0.95 11.82
C ILE A 39 1.91 0.22 11.61
N THR A 40 2.90 0.89 11.00
CA THR A 40 4.21 0.28 10.73
C THR A 40 4.86 -0.20 12.03
N ARG A 41 4.72 0.54 13.13
CA ARG A 41 5.25 0.12 14.42
C ARG A 41 4.57 -1.14 14.95
N GLN A 42 3.24 -1.24 14.85
CA GLN A 42 2.52 -2.45 15.28
C GLN A 42 2.95 -3.68 14.47
N ILE A 43 3.14 -3.50 13.16
CA ILE A 43 3.63 -4.56 12.28
C ILE A 43 5.07 -4.95 12.61
N ASP A 44 5.95 -3.98 12.87
CA ASP A 44 7.33 -4.23 13.28
C ASP A 44 7.38 -4.98 14.62
N GLU A 45 6.61 -4.55 15.62
CA GLU A 45 6.52 -5.19 16.95
C GLU A 45 6.03 -6.63 16.86
N ALA A 46 4.97 -6.87 16.09
CA ALA A 46 4.42 -8.21 15.90
C ALA A 46 5.32 -9.11 15.02
N THR A 47 6.08 -8.52 14.09
CA THR A 47 7.17 -9.20 13.36
C THR A 47 8.33 -9.58 14.28
N GLU A 48 8.71 -8.75 15.25
CA GLU A 48 9.74 -9.12 16.22
C GLU A 48 9.26 -10.22 17.19
N ALA A 49 7.94 -10.32 17.39
CA ALA A 49 7.30 -11.28 18.28
C ALA A 49 7.15 -12.72 17.73
N ILE A 50 7.63 -13.02 16.49
CA ILE A 50 7.56 -14.28 15.67
C ILE A 50 7.88 -15.62 16.39
N SER A 51 8.07 -15.61 17.70
CA SER A 51 7.89 -16.79 18.55
C SER A 51 6.44 -17.30 18.70
N SER A 52 5.42 -16.59 18.21
CA SER A 52 4.00 -17.02 18.24
C SER A 52 3.52 -17.57 16.88
N ASP A 53 2.64 -18.58 16.90
CA ASP A 53 2.09 -19.24 15.70
C ASP A 53 1.20 -18.30 14.85
N HIS A 54 0.73 -17.17 15.39
CA HIS A 54 -0.17 -16.22 14.73
C HIS A 54 0.13 -14.76 15.13
N PRO A 55 1.21 -14.15 14.63
CA PRO A 55 1.62 -12.80 15.05
C PRO A 55 0.66 -11.69 14.61
N LEU A 56 -0.19 -11.94 13.61
CA LEU A 56 -1.10 -10.95 13.04
C LEU A 56 -2.39 -10.73 13.85
N ASP A 57 -2.82 -11.73 14.62
CA ASP A 57 -4.06 -11.64 15.41
C ASP A 57 -3.94 -10.63 16.56
N ASP A 58 -2.71 -10.32 16.98
CA ASP A 58 -2.41 -9.39 18.07
C ASP A 58 -2.30 -7.93 17.62
N LEU A 59 -2.54 -7.62 16.34
CA LEU A 59 -2.55 -6.25 15.85
C LEU A 59 -3.72 -5.47 16.46
N ASN A 60 -3.41 -4.49 17.30
CA ASN A 60 -4.39 -3.59 17.90
C ASN A 60 -4.58 -2.37 17.00
N PHE A 61 -5.82 -2.02 16.62
CA PHE A 61 -6.18 -0.85 15.79
C PHE A 61 -6.94 0.29 16.51
N GLU A 62 -6.94 0.30 17.85
CA GLU A 62 -7.66 1.27 18.68
C GLU A 62 -7.28 2.75 18.42
N ASN A 63 -6.06 3.00 17.90
CA ASN A 63 -5.54 4.36 17.72
C ASN A 63 -5.59 4.86 16.26
N ILE A 64 -6.33 4.19 15.38
CA ILE A 64 -6.55 4.68 14.02
C ILE A 64 -7.23 6.04 14.04
N SER A 65 -6.70 6.97 13.24
CA SER A 65 -7.12 8.38 13.21
C SER A 65 -8.54 8.61 12.72
N ASP A 66 -9.12 7.64 12.00
CA ASP A 66 -10.52 7.67 11.59
C ASP A 66 -11.40 7.11 12.71
N PRO A 67 -12.12 7.92 13.50
CA PRO A 67 -12.89 7.41 14.63
C PRO A 67 -14.10 6.54 14.22
N ASN A 68 -14.45 6.51 12.94
CA ASN A 68 -15.64 5.82 12.43
C ASN A 68 -15.28 4.69 11.47
N TRP A 69 -14.09 4.09 11.58
CA TRP A 69 -13.77 2.91 10.78
C TRP A 69 -14.64 1.71 11.21
N THR A 70 -14.92 0.80 10.29
CA THR A 70 -15.72 -0.41 10.51
C THR A 70 -14.92 -1.68 10.34
N THR A 71 -14.06 -1.73 9.32
CA THR A 71 -13.20 -2.87 9.02
C THR A 71 -11.81 -2.37 8.64
N ILE A 72 -10.78 -3.07 9.08
CA ILE A 72 -9.40 -2.88 8.63
C ILE A 72 -8.91 -4.21 8.08
N CYS A 73 -8.42 -4.22 6.85
CA CYS A 73 -7.83 -5.41 6.24
C CYS A 73 -6.35 -5.21 6.01
N LEU A 74 -5.54 -6.19 6.39
CA LEU A 74 -4.13 -6.31 6.07
C LEU A 74 -3.95 -7.31 4.93
N PHE A 75 -3.18 -6.91 3.93
CA PHE A 75 -2.82 -7.70 2.77
C PHE A 75 -1.30 -7.76 2.69
N ASN A 76 -0.72 -8.96 2.73
CA ASN A 76 0.73 -9.13 2.74
C ASN A 76 1.20 -10.03 1.61
N GLY A 77 2.16 -9.55 0.80
CA GLY A 77 2.85 -10.31 -0.22
C GLY A 77 1.98 -11.00 -1.27
N TYR A 78 2.08 -10.61 -2.54
CA TYR A 78 1.38 -11.25 -3.66
C TYR A 78 -0.15 -11.32 -3.52
N THR A 79 -0.75 -10.33 -2.87
CA THR A 79 -2.20 -10.18 -2.67
C THR A 79 -2.75 -9.05 -3.53
N ASP A 80 -4.06 -9.08 -3.84
CA ASP A 80 -4.74 -8.08 -4.67
C ASP A 80 -5.86 -7.36 -3.86
N PRO A 81 -5.53 -6.35 -3.03
CA PRO A 81 -6.47 -5.73 -2.10
C PRO A 81 -7.73 -5.19 -2.77
N GLN A 82 -7.60 -4.58 -3.94
CA GLN A 82 -8.74 -4.03 -4.68
C GLN A 82 -9.74 -5.08 -5.16
N VAL A 83 -9.26 -6.30 -5.45
CA VAL A 83 -10.12 -7.43 -5.86
C VAL A 83 -10.83 -7.96 -4.63
N HIS A 84 -10.07 -8.23 -3.56
CA HIS A 84 -10.62 -8.75 -2.32
C HIS A 84 -11.67 -7.82 -1.71
N MET A 85 -11.41 -6.51 -1.63
CA MET A 85 -12.39 -5.55 -1.10
C MET A 85 -13.66 -5.49 -1.95
N ALA A 86 -13.55 -5.67 -3.28
CA ALA A 86 -14.72 -5.73 -4.15
C ALA A 86 -15.52 -7.03 -3.94
N GLU A 87 -14.86 -8.16 -3.65
CA GLU A 87 -15.50 -9.43 -3.32
C GLU A 87 -16.23 -9.38 -1.97
N LEU A 88 -15.69 -8.63 -1.00
CA LEU A 88 -16.36 -8.29 0.26
C LEU A 88 -17.55 -7.33 0.09
N GLY A 89 -17.79 -6.82 -1.13
CA GLY A 89 -18.92 -5.95 -1.45
C GLY A 89 -18.63 -4.46 -1.32
N TYR A 90 -17.38 -4.06 -1.03
CA TYR A 90 -17.00 -2.66 -0.97
C TYR A 90 -16.77 -2.05 -2.35
N HIS A 91 -17.18 -0.80 -2.52
CA HIS A 91 -17.06 -0.12 -3.81
C HIS A 91 -15.70 0.57 -3.97
N VAL A 92 -14.77 -0.10 -4.66
CA VAL A 92 -13.49 0.52 -5.06
C VAL A 92 -13.74 1.45 -6.26
N THR A 93 -13.66 2.76 -6.02
CA THR A 93 -13.88 3.78 -7.05
C THR A 93 -12.82 3.74 -8.14
N ALA A 94 -13.13 4.28 -9.32
CA ALA A 94 -12.18 4.38 -10.42
C ALA A 94 -10.93 5.21 -10.05
N PHE A 95 -11.06 6.20 -9.16
CA PHE A 95 -9.92 7.00 -8.68
C PHE A 95 -9.01 6.20 -7.75
N GLN A 96 -9.58 5.41 -6.83
CA GLN A 96 -8.81 4.51 -5.96
C GLN A 96 -8.12 3.40 -6.76
N ARG A 97 -8.82 2.81 -7.73
CA ARG A 97 -8.20 1.88 -8.69
C ARG A 97 -7.06 2.55 -9.44
N LEU A 98 -7.25 3.79 -9.89
CA LEU A 98 -6.19 4.53 -10.57
C LEU A 98 -5.01 4.80 -9.64
N SER A 99 -5.21 5.20 -8.38
CA SER A 99 -4.10 5.42 -7.44
C SER A 99 -3.32 4.14 -7.13
N LEU A 100 -4.00 2.99 -7.09
CA LEU A 100 -3.40 1.67 -6.93
C LEU A 100 -2.77 1.16 -8.25
N ASP A 101 -3.37 1.45 -9.40
CA ASP A 101 -2.86 1.02 -10.71
C ASP A 101 -1.81 1.96 -11.30
N THR A 102 -1.57 3.12 -10.67
CA THR A 102 -0.56 4.08 -11.13
C THR A 102 0.83 3.47 -10.95
N LYS A 103 1.30 2.81 -12.02
CA LYS A 103 2.69 2.39 -12.17
C LYS A 103 3.58 3.61 -12.13
N ILE A 104 4.50 3.63 -11.17
CA ILE A 104 5.63 4.56 -11.23
C ILE A 104 6.92 3.75 -11.33
N GLY A 105 7.33 3.47 -12.57
CA GLY A 105 8.44 2.56 -12.89
C GLY A 105 7.97 1.15 -13.30
N LEU A 106 8.62 0.11 -12.77
CA LEU A 106 8.34 -1.31 -13.08
C LEU A 106 7.34 -1.98 -12.12
N TYR A 107 6.99 -1.34 -11.01
CA TYR A 107 6.17 -1.90 -9.95
C TYR A 107 4.71 -1.44 -10.06
N ARG A 108 3.77 -2.33 -9.72
CA ARG A 108 2.32 -2.06 -9.68
C ARG A 108 1.94 -1.87 -8.21
N VAL A 109 1.12 -0.88 -7.88
CA VAL A 109 0.62 -0.68 -6.50
C VAL A 109 -0.71 -1.44 -6.29
N SER A 110 -1.27 -2.06 -7.33
CA SER A 110 -2.52 -2.82 -7.26
C SER A 110 -2.37 -4.22 -6.71
N THR A 111 -1.17 -4.77 -6.83
CA THR A 111 -0.77 -6.04 -6.22
C THR A 111 0.28 -5.70 -5.20
N VAL A 112 0.13 -6.21 -3.99
CA VAL A 112 1.16 -6.09 -2.96
C VAL A 112 2.33 -6.97 -3.40
N ASP A 113 3.52 -6.41 -3.56
CA ASP A 113 4.68 -7.21 -3.96
C ASP A 113 5.19 -8.09 -2.80
N GLU A 114 6.06 -9.06 -3.11
CA GLU A 114 6.58 -10.11 -2.20
C GLU A 114 6.96 -9.66 -0.78
N HIS A 115 7.49 -8.44 -0.66
CA HIS A 115 8.02 -7.87 0.58
C HIS A 115 7.26 -6.65 1.05
N GLU A 116 6.08 -6.42 0.50
CA GLU A 116 5.24 -5.28 0.82
C GLU A 116 4.01 -5.74 1.60
N ALA A 117 3.35 -4.77 2.23
CA ALA A 117 2.02 -4.93 2.78
C ALA A 117 1.13 -3.76 2.38
N MET A 118 -0.17 -3.95 2.46
CA MET A 118 -1.15 -2.89 2.32
C MET A 118 -2.20 -3.03 3.41
N ILE A 119 -2.48 -1.91 4.08
CA ILE A 119 -3.63 -1.78 4.97
C ILE A 119 -4.76 -1.11 4.20
N VAL A 120 -5.96 -1.64 4.32
CA VAL A 120 -7.19 -1.01 3.84
C VAL A 120 -8.09 -0.72 5.02
N ILE A 121 -8.41 0.55 5.21
CA ILE A 121 -9.31 1.02 6.27
C ILE A 121 -10.64 1.36 5.60
N VAL A 122 -11.72 0.76 6.11
CA VAL A 122 -13.09 0.98 5.68
C VAL A 122 -13.77 1.91 6.68
N GLY A 123 -14.28 3.05 6.21
CA GLY A 123 -15.13 3.93 7.01
C GLY A 123 -16.57 3.41 7.10
N ASP A 124 -17.33 3.88 8.09
CA ASP A 124 -18.77 3.63 8.25
C ASP A 124 -19.62 4.04 7.03
N ASP A 125 -19.15 5.02 6.28
CA ASP A 125 -19.73 5.47 5.01
C ASP A 125 -19.31 4.62 3.79
N GLY A 126 -18.55 3.55 4.01
CA GLY A 126 -18.06 2.63 2.99
C GLY A 126 -16.91 3.17 2.15
N ARG A 127 -16.32 4.32 2.51
CA ARG A 127 -15.09 4.79 1.85
C ARG A 127 -13.91 3.93 2.25
N LEU A 128 -13.06 3.65 1.27
CA LEU A 128 -11.83 2.89 1.43
C LEU A 128 -10.62 3.83 1.45
N ARG A 129 -9.74 3.63 2.41
CA ARG A 129 -8.43 4.28 2.48
C ARG A 129 -7.35 3.19 2.43
N PHE A 130 -6.46 3.29 1.46
CA PHE A 130 -5.38 2.33 1.24
C PHE A 130 -4.08 2.95 1.73
N ILE A 131 -3.32 2.22 2.52
CA ILE A 131 -2.00 2.63 3.03
C ILE A 131 -1.01 1.56 2.62
N HIS A 132 -0.11 1.89 1.70
CA HIS A 132 0.94 0.99 1.25
C HIS A 132 2.12 1.01 2.22
N LEU A 133 2.67 -0.16 2.53
CA LEU A 133 3.81 -0.36 3.41
C LEU A 133 4.95 -1.03 2.61
N PRO A 134 6.11 -0.36 2.45
CA PRO A 134 7.22 -0.88 1.63
C PRO A 134 7.94 -2.07 2.25
N ASN A 135 7.74 -2.31 3.55
CA ASN A 135 8.24 -3.48 4.25
C ASN A 135 7.01 -4.15 4.89
N GLY A 136 6.56 -5.24 4.28
CA GLY A 136 5.55 -6.12 4.85
C GLY A 136 6.15 -7.10 5.86
N TYR A 137 5.33 -8.07 6.26
CA TYR A 137 5.77 -9.14 7.14
C TYR A 137 6.89 -9.98 6.49
N PRO A 138 7.74 -10.66 7.28
CA PRO A 138 8.75 -11.56 6.77
C PRO A 138 8.14 -12.66 5.90
N LEU A 139 8.99 -13.22 5.02
CA LEU A 139 8.68 -14.20 3.97
C LEU A 139 7.74 -15.36 4.38
N ILE A 140 7.68 -15.70 5.66
CA ILE A 140 6.85 -16.79 6.19
C ILE A 140 5.34 -16.46 6.22
N VAL A 141 4.95 -15.20 6.02
CA VAL A 141 3.55 -14.72 6.12
C VAL A 141 3.05 -14.16 4.77
N GLN A 142 3.64 -14.59 3.65
CA GLN A 142 3.21 -14.16 2.31
C GLN A 142 1.86 -14.77 1.93
N HIS A 143 1.12 -14.06 1.07
CA HIS A 143 -0.22 -14.42 0.62
C HIS A 143 -1.27 -14.42 1.75
N GLU A 144 -1.05 -13.62 2.79
CA GLU A 144 -1.98 -13.54 3.92
C GLU A 144 -2.87 -12.31 3.83
N GLU A 145 -4.15 -12.52 4.13
CA GLU A 145 -5.22 -11.53 4.09
C GLU A 145 -6.04 -11.66 5.37
N ASN A 146 -5.93 -10.68 6.27
CA ASN A 146 -6.66 -10.68 7.54
C ASN A 146 -7.45 -9.39 7.69
N CYS A 147 -8.74 -9.52 8.02
CA CYS A 147 -9.62 -8.39 8.28
C CYS A 147 -10.08 -8.38 9.74
N PHE A 148 -10.11 -7.19 10.31
CA PHE A 148 -10.44 -6.89 11.70
C PHE A 148 -11.64 -5.95 11.69
N ASP A 149 -12.71 -6.33 12.37
CA ASP A 149 -13.90 -5.49 12.50
C ASP A 149 -13.83 -4.65 13.79
N ASN A 150 -14.43 -3.46 13.76
CA ASN A 150 -14.57 -2.59 14.92
C ASN A 150 -15.73 -3.08 15.78
N GLU A 151 -15.45 -3.83 16.85
CA GLU A 151 -16.46 -4.34 17.79
C GLU A 151 -17.04 -3.27 18.73
#